data_AF-A0A0F9MRG1-F1
#
_entry.id   AF-A0A0F9MRG1-F1
#
_cell.length_a   1.000
_cell.length_b   1.000
_cell.length_c   1.000
_cell.angle_alpha   90.00
_cell.angle_beta   90.00
_cell.angle_gamma   90.00
#
_symmetry.space_group_name_H-M   'P 1'
#
loop_
_entity.id
_entity.type
_entity.pdbx_description
1 polymer ?
#
loop_
_entity_poly.entity_id
_entity_poly.type
_entity_poly.pdbx_seq_one_letter_code
_entity_poly.pdbx_strand_id
1 'polypeptide(L)'
;MEEETSTSVSSDEISAPKIVAFVAILVLCQESLLALVGGVGLDILFGILGIVIAIVIFISLKFIDLGPVKLPYKWWLTLIFGILFTALAWTTTTGVAGTFGGAKPYLGGVLLLIAALAEILADKKNIVHSKFVAIVGAGFAIYEAINIFILFPGNTVNILNAVIGIIAALILIIIVLDLIDIKIPYEWWVVLTLGFIIFTWVSPLFAGIGGIVIMISFILLILGY
;
A
#
# COMPACT_ATOMS: atom_id res chain seq x y z
N MET A 1 11.73 24.39 45.99
CA MET A 1 12.42 24.27 44.69
C MET A 1 12.28 22.80 44.32
N GLU A 2 11.14 22.46 43.74
CA GLU A 2 10.85 21.10 43.28
C GLU A 2 11.30 21.01 41.83
N GLU A 3 12.27 20.15 41.57
CA GLU A 3 12.63 19.71 40.23
C GLU A 3 11.52 18.80 39.71
N GLU A 4 10.65 19.35 38.87
CA GLU A 4 9.81 18.52 37.99
C GLU A 4 10.74 17.85 36.97
N THR A 5 11.08 16.60 37.24
CA THR A 5 11.67 15.70 36.24
C THR A 5 10.56 15.37 35.25
N SER A 6 10.50 16.13 34.16
CA SER A 6 9.66 15.79 33.02
C SER A 6 10.16 14.46 32.46
N THR A 7 9.39 13.40 32.72
CA THR A 7 9.51 12.12 32.02
C THR A 7 9.40 12.39 30.53
N SER A 8 10.53 12.39 29.84
CA SER A 8 10.59 12.35 28.40
C SER A 8 10.03 10.99 27.97
N VAL A 9 8.74 10.99 27.63
CA VAL A 9 8.19 9.95 26.76
C VAL A 9 9.01 10.04 25.48
N SER A 10 9.97 9.14 25.29
CA SER A 10 10.62 8.99 23.99
C SER A 10 9.54 8.49 23.04
N SER A 11 8.79 9.42 22.44
CA SER A 11 7.83 9.11 21.41
C SER A 11 8.62 8.53 20.24
N ASP A 12 8.67 7.20 20.15
CA ASP A 12 9.02 6.51 18.92
C ASP A 12 8.02 7.01 17.87
N GLU A 13 8.36 8.11 17.20
CA GLU A 13 7.45 8.89 16.38
C GLU A 13 6.85 7.99 15.30
N ILE A 14 5.52 8.05 15.18
CA ILE A 14 4.80 7.42 14.08
C ILE A 14 5.29 8.13 12.81
N SER A 15 5.85 7.38 11.87
CA SER A 15 6.35 7.92 10.61
C SER A 15 5.51 7.40 9.45
N ALA A 16 5.46 8.14 8.33
CA ALA A 16 4.74 7.72 7.13
C ALA A 16 5.13 6.29 6.68
N PRO A 17 6.43 5.92 6.61
CA PRO A 17 6.85 4.56 6.28
C PRO A 17 6.30 3.50 7.24
N LYS A 18 6.27 3.77 8.54
CA LYS A 18 5.71 2.86 9.56
C LYS A 18 4.20 2.69 9.39
N ILE A 19 3.47 3.75 9.01
CA ILE A 19 2.03 3.67 8.69
C ILE A 19 1.80 2.80 7.46
N VAL A 20 2.57 3.00 6.39
CA VAL A 20 2.46 2.17 5.18
C VAL A 20 2.79 0.71 5.50
N ALA A 21 3.85 0.45 6.29
CA ALA A 21 4.19 -0.89 6.75
C ALA A 21 3.08 -1.52 7.63
N PHE A 22 2.39 -0.71 8.44
CA PHE A 22 1.24 -1.15 9.22
C PHE A 22 0.08 -1.59 8.33
N VAL A 23 -0.27 -0.80 7.32
CA VAL A 23 -1.33 -1.20 6.37
C VAL A 23 -0.89 -2.45 5.59
N ALA A 24 0.39 -2.53 5.22
CA ALA A 24 0.96 -3.69 4.54
C ALA A 24 0.79 -4.98 5.34
N ILE A 25 1.05 -4.97 6.66
CA ILE A 25 0.88 -6.18 7.49
C ILE A 25 -0.59 -6.59 7.64
N LEU A 26 -1.53 -5.63 7.67
CA LEU A 26 -2.96 -5.95 7.74
C LEU A 26 -3.42 -6.64 6.45
N VAL A 27 -3.01 -6.11 5.30
CA VAL A 27 -3.27 -6.72 4.00
C VAL A 27 -2.57 -8.09 3.90
N LEU A 28 -1.31 -8.19 4.31
CA LEU A 28 -0.56 -9.44 4.28
C LEU A 28 -1.23 -10.49 5.17
N CYS A 29 -1.74 -10.13 6.35
CA CYS A 29 -2.52 -11.02 7.21
C CYS A 29 -3.80 -11.51 6.50
N GLN A 30 -4.55 -10.62 5.85
CA GLN A 30 -5.74 -11.01 5.08
C GLN A 30 -5.38 -11.98 3.94
N GLU A 31 -4.41 -11.61 3.09
CA GLU A 31 -3.94 -12.43 1.97
C GLU A 31 -3.45 -13.79 2.49
N SER A 32 -2.71 -13.81 3.60
CA SER A 32 -2.22 -15.04 4.23
C SER A 32 -3.34 -15.93 4.75
N LEU A 33 -4.36 -15.37 5.41
CA LEU A 33 -5.52 -16.13 5.88
C LEU A 33 -6.31 -16.72 4.71
N LEU A 34 -6.49 -15.98 3.62
CA LEU A 34 -7.12 -16.49 2.41
C LEU A 34 -6.30 -17.64 1.79
N ALA A 35 -4.97 -17.54 1.81
CA ALA A 35 -4.08 -18.60 1.32
C ALA A 35 -4.16 -19.87 2.18
N LEU A 36 -4.37 -19.73 3.50
CA LEU A 36 -4.56 -20.86 4.40
C LEU A 36 -5.91 -21.54 4.25
N VAL A 37 -6.98 -20.76 4.06
CA VAL A 37 -8.35 -21.29 4.03
C VAL A 37 -8.72 -21.84 2.64
N GLY A 38 -8.25 -21.19 1.57
CA GLY A 38 -8.63 -21.52 0.19
C GLY A 38 -7.49 -22.05 -0.68
N GLY A 39 -6.24 -22.04 -0.19
CA GLY A 39 -5.07 -22.45 -0.97
C GLY A 39 -4.74 -23.93 -0.85
N VAL A 40 -3.89 -24.40 -1.77
CA VAL A 40 -3.32 -25.76 -1.74
C VAL A 40 -1.80 -25.71 -1.92
N GLY A 41 -1.10 -26.71 -1.38
CA GLY A 41 0.35 -26.85 -1.58
C GLY A 41 1.13 -25.62 -1.12
N LEU A 42 1.78 -24.93 -2.06
CA LEU A 42 2.62 -23.75 -1.79
C LEU A 42 1.82 -22.58 -1.20
N ASP A 43 0.55 -22.42 -1.54
CA ASP A 43 -0.29 -21.33 -1.01
C ASP A 43 -0.40 -21.40 0.52
N ILE A 44 -0.54 -22.61 1.08
CA ILE A 44 -0.61 -22.82 2.54
C ILE A 44 0.72 -22.42 3.19
N LEU A 45 1.84 -22.85 2.61
CA LEU A 45 3.18 -22.50 3.10
C LEU A 45 3.37 -20.97 3.11
N PHE A 46 2.89 -20.28 2.07
CA PHE A 46 2.95 -18.82 2.00
C PHE A 46 2.00 -18.13 2.97
N GLY A 47 0.83 -18.69 3.23
CA GLY A 47 -0.06 -18.22 4.28
C GLY A 47 0.63 -18.29 5.66
N ILE A 48 1.31 -19.38 5.97
CA ILE A 48 2.09 -19.50 7.22
C ILE A 48 3.21 -18.47 7.26
N LEU A 49 4.01 -18.38 6.18
CA LEU A 49 5.14 -17.46 6.10
C LEU A 49 4.70 -15.99 6.21
N GLY A 50 3.59 -15.62 5.57
CA GLY A 50 3.00 -14.30 5.61
C GLY A 50 2.52 -13.89 7.00
N ILE A 51 1.88 -14.79 7.75
CA ILE A 51 1.54 -14.54 9.16
C ILE A 51 2.79 -14.33 10.00
N VAL A 52 3.80 -15.21 9.86
CA VAL A 52 5.05 -15.10 10.63
C VAL A 52 5.74 -13.76 10.36
N ILE A 53 5.85 -13.35 9.09
CA ILE A 53 6.49 -12.09 8.73
C ILE A 53 5.65 -10.89 9.19
N ALA A 54 4.33 -10.93 9.07
CA ALA A 54 3.45 -9.88 9.59
C ALA A 54 3.66 -9.68 11.10
N ILE A 55 3.80 -10.77 11.87
CA ILE A 55 4.12 -10.71 13.31
C ILE A 55 5.50 -10.07 13.52
N VAL A 56 6.54 -10.51 12.79
CA VAL A 56 7.89 -9.94 12.91
C VAL A 56 7.91 -8.44 12.65
N ILE A 57 7.24 -7.99 11.58
CA ILE A 57 7.16 -6.57 11.23
C ILE A 57 6.33 -5.81 12.27
N PHE A 58 5.19 -6.36 12.72
CA PHE A 58 4.35 -5.74 13.74
C PHE A 58 5.12 -5.49 15.05
N ILE A 59 5.86 -6.48 15.54
CA ILE A 59 6.73 -6.35 16.72
C ILE A 59 7.80 -5.27 16.45
N SER A 60 8.31 -5.21 15.23
CA SER A 60 9.34 -4.23 14.84
C SER A 60 8.84 -2.79 14.79
N LEU A 61 7.55 -2.57 14.53
CA LEU A 61 6.93 -1.24 14.46
C LEU A 61 6.77 -0.57 15.83
N LYS A 62 6.90 -1.34 16.92
CA LYS A 62 6.80 -0.88 18.31
C LYS A 62 5.52 -0.08 18.66
N PHE A 63 4.41 -0.31 17.95
CA PHE A 63 3.14 0.33 18.33
C PHE A 63 2.58 -0.16 19.66
N ILE A 64 2.96 -1.38 20.07
CA ILE A 64 2.59 -1.98 21.35
C ILE A 64 3.90 -2.39 22.06
N ASP A 65 4.06 -2.00 23.32
CA ASP A 65 5.20 -2.46 24.13
C ASP A 65 4.97 -3.91 24.57
N LEU A 66 5.68 -4.84 23.94
CA LEU A 66 5.62 -6.27 24.22
C LEU A 66 6.59 -6.70 25.33
N GLY A 67 7.08 -5.76 26.15
CA GLY A 67 7.95 -6.05 27.29
C GLY A 67 9.36 -6.48 26.84
N PRO A 68 9.77 -7.75 27.00
CA PRO A 68 11.13 -8.20 26.70
C PRO A 68 11.43 -8.34 25.20
N VAL A 69 10.43 -8.51 24.34
CA VAL A 69 10.65 -8.74 22.90
C VAL A 69 10.63 -7.41 22.16
N LYS A 70 11.82 -6.86 21.88
CA LYS A 70 11.98 -5.63 21.09
C LYS A 70 12.81 -5.93 19.84
N LEU A 71 12.14 -5.88 18.68
CA LEU A 71 12.82 -5.89 17.39
C LEU A 71 12.89 -4.45 16.88
N PRO A 72 14.07 -3.96 16.47
CA PRO A 72 14.16 -2.64 15.85
C PRO A 72 13.58 -2.67 14.44
N TYR A 73 12.75 -1.67 14.10
CA TYR A 73 12.34 -1.43 12.72
C TYR A 73 13.57 -1.16 11.84
N LYS A 74 13.68 -1.88 10.73
CA LYS A 74 14.74 -1.69 9.73
C LYS A 74 14.14 -1.73 8.33
N TRP A 75 14.31 -0.66 7.56
CA TRP A 75 13.77 -0.54 6.20
C TRP A 75 14.22 -1.65 5.25
N TRP A 76 15.41 -2.22 5.45
CA TRP A 76 15.90 -3.30 4.59
C TRP A 76 15.16 -4.61 4.86
N LEU A 77 14.59 -4.82 6.06
CA LEU A 77 13.72 -5.96 6.35
C LEU A 77 12.41 -5.83 5.57
N THR A 78 11.77 -4.65 5.60
CA THR A 78 10.56 -4.39 4.81
C THR A 78 10.84 -4.49 3.32
N LEU A 79 12.01 -4.05 2.85
CA LEU A 79 12.44 -4.21 1.46
C LEU A 79 12.59 -5.68 1.06
N ILE A 80 13.35 -6.47 1.83
CA ILE A 80 13.58 -7.90 1.54
C ILE A 80 12.25 -8.66 1.52
N PHE A 81 11.40 -8.44 2.52
CA PHE A 81 10.09 -9.09 2.57
C PHE A 81 9.17 -8.62 1.46
N GLY A 82 9.20 -7.33 1.11
CA GLY A 82 8.45 -6.80 -0.02
C GLY A 82 8.86 -7.45 -1.35
N ILE A 83 10.16 -7.57 -1.61
CA ILE A 83 10.69 -8.26 -2.80
C ILE A 83 10.27 -9.74 -2.78
N LEU A 84 10.46 -10.41 -1.64
CA LEU A 84 10.13 -11.82 -1.47
C LEU A 84 8.66 -12.08 -1.79
N PHE A 85 7.71 -11.36 -1.17
CA PHE A 85 6.29 -11.57 -1.41
C PHE A 85 5.84 -11.18 -2.81
N THR A 86 6.42 -10.12 -3.37
CA THR A 86 6.16 -9.72 -4.76
C THR A 86 6.65 -10.79 -5.74
N ALA A 87 7.83 -11.39 -5.51
CA ALA A 87 8.37 -12.46 -6.33
C ALA A 87 7.59 -13.77 -6.16
N LEU A 88 7.24 -14.14 -4.93
CA LEU A 88 6.47 -15.34 -4.63
C LEU A 88 5.01 -15.26 -5.10
N ALA A 89 4.46 -14.06 -5.28
CA ALA A 89 3.16 -13.89 -5.92
C ALA A 89 3.11 -14.43 -7.37
N TRP A 90 4.26 -14.62 -8.02
CA TRP A 90 4.35 -15.24 -9.35
C TRP A 90 4.36 -16.76 -9.32
N THR A 91 4.60 -17.38 -8.17
CA THR A 91 4.65 -18.84 -8.00
C THR A 91 3.41 -19.41 -7.31
N THR A 92 2.46 -18.55 -6.94
CA THR A 92 1.17 -18.91 -6.31
C THR A 92 0.06 -19.06 -7.33
N THR A 93 -0.99 -19.76 -6.92
CA THR A 93 -2.18 -19.98 -7.74
C THR A 93 -2.74 -18.65 -8.22
N THR A 94 -3.12 -18.57 -9.50
CA THR A 94 -3.67 -17.34 -10.10
C THR A 94 -4.94 -16.92 -9.39
N GLY A 95 -4.83 -15.93 -8.51
CA GLY A 95 -5.93 -15.22 -7.87
C GLY A 95 -5.84 -13.72 -8.12
N VAL A 96 -7.00 -13.07 -8.10
CA VAL A 96 -7.10 -11.61 -8.11
C VAL A 96 -6.95 -11.11 -6.67
N ALA A 97 -5.97 -10.23 -6.43
CA ALA A 97 -5.77 -9.61 -5.12
C ALA A 97 -7.07 -8.95 -4.64
N GLY A 98 -7.48 -9.25 -3.41
CA GLY A 98 -8.72 -8.74 -2.81
C GLY A 98 -10.03 -9.44 -3.20
N THR A 99 -10.01 -10.53 -3.98
CA THR A 99 -11.23 -11.31 -4.29
C THR A 99 -11.22 -12.72 -3.69
N PHE A 100 -12.42 -13.23 -3.40
CA PHE A 100 -12.67 -14.61 -2.97
C PHE A 100 -12.39 -15.57 -4.13
N GLY A 101 -11.15 -16.02 -4.28
CA GLY A 101 -10.80 -17.01 -5.32
C GLY A 101 -9.32 -17.32 -5.51
N GLY A 102 -8.41 -16.49 -4.99
CA GLY A 102 -7.01 -16.86 -4.86
C GLY A 102 -6.19 -15.81 -4.13
N ALA A 103 -5.26 -16.26 -3.30
CA ALA A 103 -4.48 -15.40 -2.43
C ALA A 103 -3.08 -15.19 -3.01
N LYS A 104 -2.92 -14.14 -3.81
CA LYS A 104 -1.59 -13.66 -4.16
C LYS A 104 -1.15 -12.66 -3.10
N PRO A 105 -0.06 -12.88 -2.34
CA PRO A 105 0.45 -11.92 -1.36
C PRO A 105 1.14 -10.72 -2.05
N TYR A 106 0.55 -10.22 -3.13
CA TYR A 106 1.17 -9.24 -4.02
C TYR A 106 0.98 -7.83 -3.49
N LEU A 107 -0.24 -7.48 -3.02
CA LEU A 107 -0.48 -6.14 -2.51
C LEU A 107 0.26 -5.92 -1.20
N GLY A 108 0.26 -6.90 -0.27
CA GLY A 108 1.07 -6.83 0.95
C GLY A 108 2.55 -6.62 0.63
N GLY A 109 3.09 -7.36 -0.35
CA GLY A 109 4.46 -7.20 -0.84
C GLY A 109 4.76 -5.81 -1.42
N VAL A 110 3.87 -5.30 -2.29
CA VAL A 110 3.99 -3.95 -2.87
C VAL A 110 3.97 -2.87 -1.79
N LEU A 111 3.08 -2.97 -0.80
CA LEU A 111 3.00 -2.00 0.29
C LEU A 111 4.27 -2.03 1.16
N LEU A 112 4.86 -3.21 1.41
CA LEU A 112 6.16 -3.32 2.10
C LEU A 112 7.29 -2.66 1.30
N LEU A 113 7.31 -2.81 -0.04
CA LEU A 113 8.26 -2.11 -0.90
C LEU A 113 8.09 -0.59 -0.83
N ILE A 114 6.85 -0.11 -0.87
CA ILE A 114 6.54 1.32 -0.76
C ILE A 114 7.01 1.85 0.60
N ALA A 115 6.74 1.13 1.70
CA ALA A 115 7.21 1.51 3.02
C ALA A 115 8.75 1.60 3.09
N ALA A 116 9.46 0.62 2.52
CA ALA A 116 10.92 0.64 2.48
C ALA A 116 11.48 1.80 1.64
N LEU A 117 10.92 2.02 0.46
CA LEU A 117 11.33 3.12 -0.43
C LEU A 117 11.03 4.48 0.20
N ALA A 118 9.88 4.61 0.86
CA ALA A 118 9.51 5.81 1.60
C ALA A 118 10.54 6.14 2.68
N GLU A 119 11.01 5.16 3.46
CA GLU A 119 12.08 5.38 4.43
C GLU A 119 13.40 5.82 3.76
N ILE A 120 13.83 5.14 2.69
CA ILE A 120 15.07 5.48 1.97
C ILE A 120 15.01 6.91 1.41
N LEU A 121 13.83 7.33 0.95
CA LEU A 121 13.62 8.66 0.38
C LEU A 121 13.50 9.73 1.45
N ALA A 122 12.96 9.43 2.63
CA ALA A 122 12.92 10.33 3.78
C ALA A 122 14.33 10.80 4.16
N ASP A 123 15.32 9.89 4.09
CA ASP A 123 16.72 10.20 4.39
C ASP A 123 17.41 11.07 3.32
N LYS A 124 16.87 11.11 2.10
CA LYS A 124 17.58 11.66 0.93
C LYS A 124 16.94 12.90 0.31
N LYS A 125 15.64 13.15 0.53
CA LYS A 125 14.91 14.27 -0.07
C LYS A 125 13.76 14.72 0.82
N ASN A 126 13.41 16.02 0.74
CA ASN A 126 12.12 16.57 1.20
C ASN A 126 10.96 16.10 0.30
N ILE A 127 10.79 14.79 0.14
CA ILE A 127 9.65 14.21 -0.56
C ILE A 127 8.52 14.11 0.45
N VAL A 128 7.40 14.74 0.13
CA VAL A 128 6.15 14.52 0.87
C VAL A 128 5.70 13.09 0.60
N HIS A 129 5.55 12.28 1.65
CA HIS A 129 5.33 10.84 1.52
C HIS A 129 3.98 10.57 0.87
N SER A 130 2.94 11.31 1.23
CA SER A 130 1.62 11.23 0.58
C SER A 130 1.71 11.42 -0.93
N LYS A 131 2.51 12.37 -1.42
CA LYS A 131 2.74 12.61 -2.85
C LYS A 131 3.43 11.43 -3.54
N PHE A 132 4.48 10.87 -2.93
CA PHE A 132 5.15 9.67 -3.48
C PHE A 132 4.18 8.48 -3.59
N VAL A 133 3.45 8.20 -2.51
CA VAL A 133 2.47 7.11 -2.48
C VAL A 133 1.35 7.33 -3.52
N ALA A 134 0.88 8.57 -3.70
CA ALA A 134 -0.11 8.91 -4.73
C ALA A 134 0.38 8.60 -6.15
N ILE A 135 1.64 8.92 -6.48
CA ILE A 135 2.23 8.62 -7.79
C ILE A 135 2.30 7.11 -8.03
N VAL A 136 2.75 6.35 -7.03
CA VAL A 136 2.80 4.88 -7.13
C VAL A 136 1.40 4.31 -7.37
N GLY A 137 0.40 4.77 -6.60
CA GLY A 137 -0.98 4.37 -6.76
C GLY A 137 -1.57 4.73 -8.12
N ALA A 138 -1.28 5.93 -8.63
CA ALA A 138 -1.69 6.36 -9.97
C ALA A 138 -1.05 5.51 -11.08
N GLY A 139 0.23 5.13 -10.93
CA GLY A 139 0.89 4.21 -11.83
C GLY A 139 0.21 2.84 -11.89
N PHE A 140 -0.15 2.28 -10.73
CA PHE A 140 -0.93 1.04 -10.67
C PHE A 140 -2.32 1.20 -11.26
N ALA A 141 -3.01 2.32 -11.03
CA ALA A 141 -4.33 2.58 -11.62
C ALA A 141 -4.28 2.60 -13.15
N ILE A 142 -3.25 3.20 -13.75
CA ILE A 142 -3.04 3.17 -15.21
C ILE A 142 -2.77 1.73 -15.68
N TYR A 143 -1.91 0.99 -14.99
CA TYR A 143 -1.65 -0.42 -15.30
C TYR A 143 -2.92 -1.27 -15.22
N GLU A 144 -3.72 -1.14 -14.16
CA GLU A 144 -5.01 -1.83 -14.00
C GLU A 144 -5.97 -1.48 -15.14
N ALA A 145 -6.09 -0.20 -15.49
CA ALA A 145 -6.93 0.25 -16.59
C ALA A 145 -6.48 -0.30 -17.95
N ILE A 146 -5.18 -0.33 -18.24
CA ILE A 146 -4.64 -0.95 -19.47
C ILE A 146 -5.02 -2.43 -19.55
N ASN A 147 -4.88 -3.17 -18.44
CA ASN A 147 -5.27 -4.58 -18.40
C ASN A 147 -6.78 -4.76 -18.62
N ILE A 148 -7.62 -3.86 -18.11
CA ILE A 148 -9.07 -3.95 -18.36
C ILE A 148 -9.38 -3.87 -19.87
N PHE A 149 -8.71 -3.00 -20.64
CA PHE A 149 -8.91 -2.95 -22.10
C PHE A 149 -8.51 -4.26 -22.79
N ILE A 150 -7.43 -4.90 -22.33
CA ILE A 150 -6.90 -6.13 -22.92
C ILE A 150 -7.78 -7.34 -22.56
N LEU A 151 -8.22 -7.43 -21.31
CA LEU A 151 -8.92 -8.59 -20.76
C LEU A 151 -10.43 -8.53 -21.00
N PHE A 152 -11.01 -7.34 -21.16
CA PHE A 152 -12.46 -7.16 -21.35
C PHE A 152 -12.82 -6.33 -22.59
N PRO A 153 -12.29 -6.63 -23.80
CA PRO A 153 -12.38 -5.76 -24.98
C PRO A 153 -13.80 -5.61 -25.56
N GLY A 154 -14.79 -6.38 -25.08
CA GLY A 154 -16.17 -6.34 -25.56
C GLY A 154 -17.18 -5.77 -24.55
N ASN A 155 -16.76 -5.38 -23.35
CA ASN A 155 -17.66 -4.85 -22.34
C ASN A 155 -17.53 -3.32 -22.25
N THR A 156 -18.48 -2.62 -22.85
CA THR A 156 -18.50 -1.15 -22.91
C THR A 156 -18.43 -0.50 -21.54
N VAL A 157 -19.05 -1.08 -20.51
CA VAL A 157 -19.01 -0.55 -19.13
C VAL A 157 -17.59 -0.64 -18.57
N ASN A 158 -16.91 -1.77 -18.76
CA ASN A 158 -15.53 -1.94 -18.28
C ASN A 158 -14.55 -1.02 -19.01
N ILE A 159 -14.73 -0.84 -20.31
CA ILE A 159 -13.95 0.10 -21.12
C ILE A 159 -14.13 1.53 -20.62
N LEU A 160 -15.37 1.94 -20.35
CA LEU A 160 -15.66 3.27 -19.78
C LEU A 160 -14.99 3.45 -18.42
N ASN A 161 -15.10 2.46 -17.54
CA ASN A 161 -14.44 2.47 -16.23
C ASN A 161 -12.91 2.62 -16.36
N ALA A 162 -12.28 1.90 -17.29
CA ALA A 162 -10.85 2.00 -17.55
C ALA A 162 -10.44 3.40 -18.05
N VAL A 163 -11.21 3.99 -18.96
CA VAL A 163 -10.97 5.37 -19.44
C VAL A 163 -11.04 6.37 -18.28
N ILE A 164 -12.10 6.27 -17.45
CA ILE A 164 -12.27 7.16 -16.30
C ILE A 164 -11.14 6.98 -15.28
N GLY A 165 -10.71 5.73 -15.06
CA GLY A 165 -9.55 5.39 -14.26
C GLY A 165 -8.26 6.09 -14.70
N ILE A 166 -7.95 6.02 -16.00
CA ILE A 166 -6.79 6.69 -16.58
C ILE A 166 -6.89 8.20 -16.39
N ILE A 167 -8.05 8.80 -16.66
CA ILE A 167 -8.25 10.25 -16.49
C ILE A 167 -8.02 10.64 -15.02
N ALA A 168 -8.60 9.92 -14.07
CA ALA A 168 -8.42 10.18 -12.64
C ALA A 168 -6.95 10.05 -12.20
N ALA A 169 -6.25 9.03 -12.69
CA ALA A 169 -4.83 8.82 -12.39
C ALA A 169 -3.93 9.92 -12.99
N LEU A 170 -4.22 10.36 -14.22
CA LEU A 170 -3.48 11.46 -14.87
C LEU A 170 -3.72 12.79 -14.16
N ILE A 171 -4.96 13.08 -13.76
CA ILE A 171 -5.29 14.26 -12.95
C ILE A 171 -4.48 14.22 -11.65
N LEU A 172 -4.45 13.08 -10.95
CA LEU A 172 -3.68 12.94 -9.72
C LEU A 172 -2.17 13.17 -9.94
N ILE A 173 -1.59 12.63 -11.02
CA ILE A 173 -0.17 12.84 -11.37
C ILE A 173 0.11 14.32 -11.62
N ILE A 174 -0.74 15.01 -12.38
CA ILE A 174 -0.58 16.43 -12.70
C ILE A 174 -0.61 17.27 -11.41
N ILE A 175 -1.57 17.02 -10.52
CA ILE A 175 -1.72 17.74 -9.25
C ILE A 175 -0.52 17.49 -8.34
N VAL A 176 -0.06 16.24 -8.24
CA VAL A 176 1.05 15.89 -7.35
C VAL A 176 2.36 16.54 -7.80
N LEU A 177 2.63 16.48 -9.11
CA LEU A 177 3.87 16.96 -9.72
C LEU A 177 3.87 18.46 -10.05
N ASP A 178 2.74 19.14 -9.85
CA ASP A 178 2.58 20.58 -10.13
C ASP A 178 2.95 20.92 -11.59
N LEU A 179 2.60 20.02 -12.53
CA LEU A 179 3.05 20.11 -13.93
C LEU A 179 2.30 21.17 -14.74
N ILE A 180 1.12 21.55 -14.29
CA ILE A 180 0.24 22.49 -14.98
C ILE A 180 -0.38 23.38 -13.90
N ASP A 181 -0.56 24.66 -14.21
CA ASP A 181 -1.27 25.65 -13.40
C ASP A 181 -2.80 25.36 -13.38
N ILE A 182 -3.17 24.11 -13.10
CA ILE A 182 -4.53 23.67 -12.88
C ILE A 182 -4.87 24.10 -11.45
N LYS A 183 -5.95 24.86 -11.29
CA LYS A 183 -6.45 25.36 -9.99
C LYS A 183 -6.93 24.27 -9.01
N ILE A 184 -6.66 23.00 -9.26
CA ILE A 184 -7.07 21.90 -8.39
C ILE A 184 -5.93 21.65 -7.39
N PRO A 185 -6.12 21.94 -6.10
CA PRO A 185 -5.08 21.80 -5.11
C PRO A 185 -4.85 20.32 -4.74
N TYR A 186 -3.64 20.01 -4.26
CA TYR A 186 -3.37 18.71 -3.64
C TYR A 186 -3.93 18.67 -2.21
N GLU A 187 -5.25 18.54 -2.09
CA GLU A 187 -5.98 18.46 -0.82
C GLU A 187 -6.61 17.09 -0.58
N TRP A 188 -6.88 16.76 0.69
CA TRP A 188 -7.35 15.43 1.09
C TRP A 188 -8.64 15.01 0.41
N TRP A 189 -9.58 15.94 0.19
CA TRP A 189 -10.86 15.63 -0.45
C TRP A 189 -10.68 15.35 -1.95
N VAL A 190 -9.69 15.98 -2.61
CA VAL A 190 -9.34 15.71 -4.01
C VAL A 190 -8.75 14.31 -4.12
N VAL A 191 -7.75 14.00 -3.30
CA VAL A 191 -7.09 12.69 -3.29
C VAL A 191 -8.09 11.58 -2.93
N LEU A 192 -8.96 11.81 -1.95
CA LEU A 192 -10.03 10.88 -1.57
C LEU A 192 -11.00 10.64 -2.72
N THR A 193 -11.43 11.69 -3.41
CA THR A 193 -12.40 11.57 -4.52
C THR A 193 -11.80 10.78 -5.68
N LEU A 194 -10.59 11.12 -6.11
CA LEU A 194 -9.90 10.41 -7.20
C LEU A 194 -9.58 8.96 -6.81
N GLY A 195 -9.11 8.76 -5.57
CA GLY A 195 -8.88 7.44 -5.00
C GLY A 195 -10.15 6.61 -4.97
N PHE A 196 -11.29 7.20 -4.60
CA PHE A 196 -12.58 6.51 -4.51
C PHE A 196 -13.07 6.07 -5.89
N ILE A 197 -12.96 6.93 -6.89
CA ILE A 197 -13.30 6.61 -8.29
C ILE A 197 -12.47 5.40 -8.75
N ILE A 198 -11.15 5.45 -8.58
CA ILE A 198 -10.26 4.35 -8.99
C ILE A 198 -10.59 3.08 -8.20
N PHE A 199 -10.74 3.19 -6.88
CA PHE A 199 -11.04 2.08 -5.99
C PHE A 199 -12.36 1.38 -6.31
N THR A 200 -13.37 2.12 -6.76
CA THR A 200 -14.70 1.55 -7.03
C THR A 200 -14.90 1.14 -8.48
N TRP A 201 -14.27 1.80 -9.45
CA TRP A 201 -14.58 1.60 -10.87
C TRP A 201 -13.49 0.78 -11.59
N VAL A 202 -12.24 0.87 -11.16
CA VAL A 202 -11.09 0.21 -11.81
C VAL A 202 -10.63 -0.99 -10.99
N SER A 203 -10.24 -0.71 -9.75
CA SER A 203 -9.58 -1.66 -8.87
C SER A 203 -10.35 -2.96 -8.60
N PRO A 204 -11.69 -3.01 -8.49
CA PRO A 204 -12.42 -4.27 -8.28
C PRO A 204 -12.42 -5.18 -9.51
N LEU A 205 -12.12 -4.65 -10.70
CA LEU A 205 -12.09 -5.41 -11.95
C LEU A 205 -10.74 -6.08 -12.21
N PHE A 206 -9.72 -5.83 -11.37
CA PHE A 206 -8.40 -6.44 -11.56
C PHE A 206 -7.67 -6.90 -10.30
N ALA A 207 -7.29 -6.00 -9.38
CA ALA A 207 -6.44 -6.38 -8.24
C ALA A 207 -6.56 -5.49 -6.99
N GLY A 208 -7.35 -4.41 -7.02
CA GLY A 208 -7.50 -3.56 -5.84
C GLY A 208 -6.38 -2.54 -5.61
N ILE A 209 -5.25 -2.64 -6.31
CA ILE A 209 -3.95 -2.11 -5.86
C ILE A 209 -3.92 -0.60 -6.01
N GLY A 210 -4.26 -0.10 -7.21
CA GLY A 210 -4.19 1.34 -7.50
C GLY A 210 -5.03 2.15 -6.51
N GLY A 211 -6.29 1.76 -6.34
CA GLY A 211 -7.22 2.40 -5.41
C GLY A 211 -6.75 2.33 -3.96
N ILE A 212 -6.32 1.15 -3.48
CA ILE A 212 -5.85 0.99 -2.09
C ILE A 212 -4.61 1.85 -1.82
N VAL A 213 -3.64 1.87 -2.73
CA VAL A 213 -2.42 2.67 -2.57
C VAL A 213 -2.76 4.17 -2.56
N ILE A 214 -3.69 4.64 -3.39
CA ILE A 214 -4.15 6.05 -3.35
C ILE A 214 -4.88 6.36 -2.03
N MET A 215 -5.68 5.43 -1.49
CA MET A 215 -6.31 5.60 -0.18
C MET A 215 -5.28 5.70 0.95
N ILE A 216 -4.16 4.98 0.85
CA ILE A 216 -3.05 5.11 1.81
C ILE A 216 -2.41 6.50 1.69
N SER A 217 -2.22 7.02 0.48
CA SER A 217 -1.75 8.40 0.28
C SER A 217 -2.68 9.42 0.94
N PHE A 218 -4.00 9.24 0.80
CA PHE A 218 -5.00 10.07 1.49
C PHE A 218 -4.84 10.02 3.03
N ILE A 219 -4.67 8.83 3.61
CA ILE A 219 -4.43 8.68 5.06
C ILE A 219 -3.17 9.43 5.49
N LEU A 220 -2.08 9.30 4.74
CA LEU A 220 -0.83 10.01 5.00
C LEU A 220 -1.04 11.53 4.95
N LEU A 221 -1.81 12.02 3.99
CA LEU A 221 -2.07 13.45 3.83
C LEU A 221 -2.85 14.03 5.02
N ILE A 222 -3.89 13.35 5.51
CA ILE A 222 -4.65 13.80 6.71
C ILE A 222 -3.77 13.82 7.95
N LEU A 223 -2.84 12.88 8.05
CA LEU A 223 -1.90 12.79 9.17
C LEU A 223 -0.72 13.77 9.05
N GLY A 224 -0.65 14.55 7.97
CA GLY A 224 0.38 15.56 7.75
C GLY A 224 1.71 15.02 7.20
N TYR A 225 1.71 13.85 6.54
CA TYR A 225 2.90 13.17 6.00
C TYR A 225 3.05 13.21 4.47
#